data_AF-A0A916Y1P9-F1
#
_entry.id   AF-A0A916Y1P9-F1
#
_cell.length_a   1.000
_cell.length_b   1.000
_cell.length_c   1.000
_cell.angle_alpha   90.00
_cell.angle_beta   90.00
_cell.angle_gamma   90.00
#
_symmetry.space_group_name_H-M   'P 1'
#
loop_
_entity.id
_entity.type
_entity.pdbx_description
1 polymer ?
#
loop_
_entity_poly.entity_id
_entity_poly.type
_entity_poly.pdbx_seq_one_letter_code
_entity_poly.pdbx_strand_id
1 'polypeptide(L)'
;MPAGLDSHGSTLRSWRNEGPSPENDMSEDHAHPITFADKMDYSEHDRTYERFLLLVKFGSIWVAAIVVGMAVGLVSSAGFLAGIFAFLLFGAVISYFMK
;
A
#
# COMPACT_ATOMS: atom_id res chain seq x y z
N MET A 1 15.44 -16.54 69.56
CA MET A 1 15.64 -15.19 68.98
C MET A 1 17.08 -14.78 69.26
N PRO A 2 17.85 -14.10 68.38
CA PRO A 2 17.57 -13.41 67.08
C PRO A 2 18.20 -14.18 65.87
N ALA A 3 17.87 -14.01 64.57
CA ALA A 3 17.61 -12.90 63.65
C ALA A 3 18.87 -12.27 63.00
N GLY A 4 19.09 -12.56 61.70
CA GLY A 4 19.77 -11.66 60.74
C GLY A 4 21.01 -12.22 60.02
N LEU A 5 20.95 -12.21 58.67
CA LEU A 5 22.02 -12.33 57.66
C LEU A 5 22.41 -13.76 57.23
N ASP A 6 22.24 -14.18 55.97
CA ASP A 6 21.79 -13.44 54.79
C ASP A 6 21.20 -14.38 53.71
N SER A 7 20.03 -13.98 53.24
CA SER A 7 19.31 -14.47 52.06
C SER A 7 20.05 -14.23 50.73
N HIS A 8 21.37 -14.05 50.77
CA HIS A 8 22.22 -13.69 49.62
C HIS A 8 22.52 -14.87 48.68
N GLY A 9 22.23 -16.12 49.09
CA GLY A 9 22.43 -17.31 48.26
C GLY A 9 21.18 -17.89 47.59
N SER A 10 19.98 -17.58 48.08
CA SER A 10 18.73 -18.19 47.58
C SER A 10 18.10 -17.42 46.42
N THR A 11 18.36 -16.12 46.30
CA THR A 11 17.87 -15.29 45.20
C THR A 11 18.60 -15.58 43.89
N LEU A 12 19.88 -15.95 43.94
CA LEU A 12 20.65 -16.30 42.73
C LEU A 12 20.22 -17.63 42.09
N ARG A 13 19.45 -18.45 42.83
CA ARG A 13 18.88 -19.70 42.32
C ARG A 13 17.49 -19.50 41.71
N SER A 14 16.77 -18.42 42.04
CA SER A 14 15.50 -18.07 41.38
C SER A 14 15.78 -17.50 39.97
N TRP A 15 16.69 -16.52 39.85
CA TRP A 15 17.08 -15.93 38.54
C TRP A 15 17.71 -16.92 37.55
N ARG A 16 18.30 -18.02 38.04
CA ARG A 16 18.83 -19.10 37.19
C ARG A 16 17.73 -20.01 36.65
N ASN A 17 16.59 -20.08 37.32
CA ASN A 17 15.42 -20.85 36.92
C ASN A 17 14.38 -20.00 36.19
N GLU A 18 14.54 -18.68 36.15
CA GLU A 18 13.87 -17.76 35.23
C GLU A 18 14.65 -17.68 33.91
N GLY A 19 14.81 -18.82 33.23
CA GLY A 19 15.02 -18.78 31.78
C GLY A 19 13.82 -18.06 31.13
N PRO A 20 13.98 -17.48 29.92
CA PRO A 20 12.93 -16.72 29.25
C PRO A 20 11.61 -17.48 29.41
N SER A 21 10.62 -16.82 30.02
CA SER A 21 9.27 -17.36 30.10
C SER A 21 8.93 -17.87 28.71
N PRO A 22 8.24 -19.01 28.55
CA PRO A 22 7.65 -19.40 27.27
C PRO A 22 6.48 -18.45 26.92
N GLU A 23 6.61 -17.16 27.22
CA GLU A 23 6.04 -16.13 26.39
C GLU A 23 6.76 -16.28 25.07
N ASN A 24 6.11 -17.02 24.18
CA ASN A 24 6.27 -16.93 22.75
C ASN A 24 6.67 -15.49 22.46
N ASP A 25 7.95 -15.32 22.13
CA ASP A 25 8.45 -14.07 21.64
C ASP A 25 7.59 -13.74 20.44
N MET A 26 6.66 -12.81 20.64
CA MET A 26 5.68 -12.41 19.63
C MET A 26 6.39 -11.79 18.41
N SER A 27 7.73 -11.65 18.45
CA SER A 27 8.57 -11.20 17.34
C SER A 27 9.25 -12.33 16.54
N GLU A 28 9.30 -13.58 17.01
CA GLU A 28 10.00 -14.67 16.30
C GLU A 28 9.08 -15.66 15.55
N ASP A 29 7.75 -15.59 15.72
CA ASP A 29 6.79 -16.50 15.05
C ASP A 29 5.98 -15.83 13.92
N HIS A 30 6.66 -15.03 13.08
CA HIS A 30 6.09 -14.54 11.80
C HIS A 30 6.66 -15.25 10.57
N ALA A 31 7.60 -16.18 10.76
CA ALA A 31 8.08 -17.04 9.68
C ALA A 31 7.18 -18.27 9.56
N HIS A 32 5.92 -18.06 9.18
CA HIS A 32 5.08 -19.16 8.71
C HIS A 32 5.79 -19.83 7.53
N PRO A 33 6.11 -21.14 7.57
CA PRO A 33 6.62 -21.84 6.41
C PRO A 33 5.48 -21.91 5.39
N ILE A 34 5.46 -20.95 4.47
CA ILE A 34 4.49 -20.86 3.39
C ILE A 34 4.77 -21.93 2.34
N THR A 35 4.56 -23.20 2.70
CA THR A 35 4.49 -24.34 1.78
C THR A 35 3.19 -24.36 0.97
N PHE A 36 2.42 -23.27 0.96
CA PHE A 36 1.25 -23.02 0.11
C PHE A 36 1.40 -21.78 -0.80
N ALA A 37 2.56 -21.13 -0.81
CA ALA A 37 2.82 -19.96 -1.67
C ALA A 37 2.64 -20.26 -3.18
N ASP A 38 2.72 -21.54 -3.56
CA ASP A 38 2.59 -22.01 -4.95
C ASP A 38 1.12 -22.27 -5.38
N LYS A 39 0.13 -22.17 -4.46
CA LYS A 39 -1.29 -22.39 -4.77
C LYS A 39 -2.25 -21.36 -4.16
N MET A 40 -1.72 -20.21 -3.74
CA MET A 40 -2.56 -19.06 -3.46
C MET A 40 -3.26 -18.63 -4.76
N ASP A 41 -4.59 -18.49 -4.74
CA ASP A 41 -5.37 -18.07 -5.91
C ASP A 41 -5.10 -16.60 -6.22
N TYR A 42 -4.12 -16.35 -7.11
CA TYR A 42 -3.75 -15.02 -7.59
C TYR A 42 -4.71 -14.46 -8.64
N SER A 43 -5.71 -15.24 -9.11
CA SER A 43 -6.58 -14.80 -10.19
C SER A 43 -7.43 -13.57 -9.83
N GLU A 44 -7.79 -13.43 -8.55
CA GLU A 44 -8.51 -12.26 -8.02
C GLU A 44 -7.59 -11.03 -7.90
N HIS A 45 -6.32 -11.24 -7.55
CA HIS A 45 -5.30 -10.20 -7.48
C HIS A 45 -5.00 -9.61 -8.87
N ASP A 46 -4.80 -10.48 -9.86
CA ASP A 46 -4.51 -10.07 -11.24
C ASP A 46 -5.70 -9.30 -11.83
N ARG A 47 -6.93 -9.80 -11.62
CA ARG A 47 -8.15 -9.13 -12.10
C ARG A 47 -8.32 -7.72 -11.52
N THR A 48 -8.02 -7.54 -10.24
CA THR A 48 -8.12 -6.22 -9.58
C THR A 48 -7.00 -5.31 -10.04
N TYR A 49 -5.79 -5.85 -10.19
CA TYR A 49 -4.63 -5.11 -10.68
C TYR A 49 -4.82 -4.62 -12.13
N GLU A 50 -5.35 -5.46 -13.03
CA GLU A 50 -5.67 -5.05 -14.41
C GLU A 50 -6.68 -3.90 -14.45
N ARG A 51 -7.71 -3.95 -13.61
CA ARG A 51 -8.70 -2.86 -13.49
C ARG A 51 -8.08 -1.58 -12.93
N PHE A 52 -7.19 -1.70 -11.95
CA PHE A 52 -6.43 -0.57 -11.42
C PHE A 52 -5.55 0.06 -12.50
N LEU A 53 -4.83 -0.76 -13.28
CA LEU A 53 -4.01 -0.29 -14.40
C LEU A 53 -4.85 0.42 -15.45
N LEU A 54 -6.02 -0.13 -15.83
CA LEU A 54 -6.95 0.53 -16.75
C LEU A 54 -7.41 1.89 -16.20
N LEU A 55 -7.77 1.96 -14.92
CA LEU A 55 -8.21 3.18 -14.27
C LEU A 55 -7.10 4.24 -14.22
N VAL A 56 -5.88 3.87 -13.86
CA VAL A 56 -4.73 4.79 -13.83
C VAL A 56 -4.34 5.23 -15.24
N LYS A 57 -4.34 4.32 -16.22
CA LYS A 57 -4.04 4.62 -17.62
C LYS A 57 -5.01 5.65 -18.18
N PHE A 58 -6.32 5.41 -18.11
CA PHE A 58 -7.30 6.36 -18.62
C PHE A 58 -7.42 7.60 -17.72
N GLY A 59 -7.32 7.44 -16.40
CA GLY A 59 -7.38 8.55 -15.45
C GLY A 59 -6.28 9.58 -15.66
N SER A 60 -5.04 9.15 -15.85
CA SER A 60 -3.90 10.06 -16.10
C SER A 60 -4.05 10.83 -17.42
N ILE A 61 -4.56 10.19 -18.47
CA ILE A 61 -4.89 10.85 -19.76
C ILE A 61 -5.93 11.96 -19.54
N TRP A 62 -6.99 11.68 -18.78
CA TRP A 62 -8.03 12.67 -18.51
C TRP A 62 -7.53 13.84 -17.66
N VAL A 63 -6.67 13.59 -16.65
CA VAL A 63 -6.04 14.68 -15.87
C VAL A 63 -5.20 15.57 -16.79
N ALA A 64 -4.39 15.01 -17.68
CA ALA A 64 -3.62 15.78 -18.66
C ALA A 64 -4.54 16.58 -19.60
N ALA A 65 -5.64 15.97 -20.05
CA ALA A 65 -6.62 16.64 -20.90
C ALA A 65 -7.29 17.83 -20.18
N ILE A 66 -7.55 17.76 -18.86
CA ILE A 66 -8.09 18.88 -18.10
C ILE A 66 -7.11 20.06 -18.14
N VAL A 67 -5.82 19.80 -17.93
CA VAL A 67 -4.79 20.86 -17.97
C VAL A 67 -4.75 21.54 -19.34
N VAL A 68 -4.82 20.76 -20.43
CA VAL A 68 -4.88 21.30 -21.80
C VAL A 68 -6.18 22.08 -22.03
N GLY A 69 -7.32 21.54 -21.59
CA GLY A 69 -8.62 22.21 -21.70
C GLY A 69 -8.66 23.54 -20.95
N MET A 70 -8.07 23.61 -19.75
CA MET A 70 -7.95 24.85 -18.98
C MET A 70 -7.00 25.84 -19.68
N ALA A 71 -5.89 25.36 -20.24
CA ALA A 71 -4.97 26.21 -21.00
C ALA A 71 -5.68 26.84 -22.20
N VAL A 72 -6.40 26.06 -23.00
CA VAL A 72 -7.14 26.58 -24.17
C VAL A 72 -8.32 27.45 -23.73
N GLY A 73 -9.12 27.01 -22.77
CA GLY A 73 -10.34 27.70 -22.35
C GLY A 73 -10.11 29.04 -21.63
N LEU A 74 -8.95 29.21 -20.98
CA LEU A 74 -8.61 30.45 -20.27
C LEU A 74 -7.74 31.40 -21.10
N VAL A 75 -6.89 30.86 -21.99
CA VAL A 75 -5.96 31.68 -22.79
C VAL A 75 -6.57 32.07 -24.15
N SER A 76 -7.45 31.24 -24.73
CA SER A 76 -8.10 31.55 -26.00
C SER A 76 -9.27 32.52 -25.81
N SER A 77 -9.46 33.45 -26.75
CA SER A 77 -10.63 34.34 -26.80
C SER A 77 -11.95 33.58 -26.97
N ALA A 78 -11.90 32.31 -27.34
CA ALA A 78 -13.06 31.43 -27.46
C ALA A 78 -13.63 30.95 -26.11
N GLY A 79 -12.91 31.17 -24.99
CA GLY A 79 -13.42 30.99 -23.64
C GLY A 79 -13.74 29.53 -23.25
N PHE A 80 -14.60 29.38 -22.23
CA PHE A 80 -14.90 28.09 -21.59
C PHE A 80 -15.38 26.99 -22.54
N LEU A 81 -16.17 27.33 -23.57
CA LEU A 81 -16.66 26.34 -24.54
C LEU A 81 -15.51 25.71 -25.34
N ALA A 82 -14.52 26.51 -25.73
CA ALA A 82 -13.32 25.99 -26.39
C ALA A 82 -12.49 25.09 -25.48
N GLY A 83 -12.45 25.39 -24.17
CA GLY A 83 -11.82 24.54 -23.17
C GLY A 83 -12.49 23.17 -23.05
N ILE A 84 -13.83 23.11 -23.02
CA ILE A 84 -14.56 21.83 -23.01
C ILE A 84 -14.32 21.05 -24.30
N PHE A 85 -14.36 21.72 -25.46
CA PHE A 85 -14.07 21.06 -26.73
C PHE A 85 -12.64 20.50 -26.76
N ALA A 86 -11.64 21.29 -26.35
CA ALA A 86 -10.25 20.85 -26.29
C ALA A 86 -10.05 19.69 -25.32
N PHE A 87 -10.68 19.72 -24.14
CA PHE A 87 -10.66 18.64 -23.16
C PHE A 87 -11.19 17.33 -23.75
N LEU A 88 -12.38 17.37 -24.37
CA LEU A 88 -13.00 16.17 -24.94
C LEU A 88 -12.23 15.65 -26.15
N LEU A 89 -11.80 16.52 -27.07
CA LEU A 89 -11.01 16.12 -28.22
C LEU A 89 -9.68 15.50 -27.79
N PHE A 90 -8.92 16.17 -26.93
CA PHE A 90 -7.61 15.71 -26.52
C PHE A 90 -7.69 14.41 -25.70
N GLY A 91 -8.61 14.35 -24.73
CA GLY A 91 -8.84 13.15 -23.91
C GLY A 91 -9.31 11.96 -24.75
N ALA A 92 -10.25 12.16 -25.67
CA ALA A 92 -10.77 11.10 -26.53
C ALA A 92 -9.74 10.63 -27.58
N VAL A 93 -8.99 11.56 -28.20
CA VAL A 93 -7.97 11.22 -29.21
C VAL A 93 -6.84 10.40 -28.59
N ILE A 94 -6.31 10.82 -27.44
CA ILE A 94 -5.24 10.06 -26.76
C ILE A 94 -5.75 8.70 -26.30
N SER A 95 -6.96 8.66 -25.73
CA SER A 95 -7.57 7.40 -25.29
C SER A 95 -7.82 6.44 -26.46
N TYR A 96 -8.18 6.95 -27.64
CA TYR A 96 -8.33 6.15 -28.86
C TYR A 96 -7.00 5.59 -29.36
N PHE A 97 -5.95 6.41 -29.36
CA PHE A 97 -4.60 5.97 -29.77
C PHE A 97 -3.99 4.95 -28.80
N MET A 98 -4.33 5.01 -27.51
CA MET A 98 -3.82 4.09 -26.50
C MET A 98 -4.71 2.85 -26.31
N LYS A 99 -5.71 2.63 -27.18
CA LYS A 99 -6.50 1.39 -27.18
C LYS A 99 -5.70 0.23 -27.76
#